data_AF-A0AAE3Y6R5-F1
#
_entry.id   AF-A0AAE3Y6R5-F1
#
_cell.length_a   1.000
_cell.length_b   1.000
_cell.length_c   1.000
_cell.angle_alpha   90.00
_cell.angle_beta   90.00
_cell.angle_gamma   90.00
#
_symmetry.space_group_name_H-M   'P 1'
#
loop_
_entity.id
_entity.type
_entity.pdbx_description
1 polymer ?
#
loop_
_entity_poly.entity_id
_entity_poly.type
_entity_poly.pdbx_seq_one_letter_code
_entity_poly.pdbx_strand_id
1 'polypeptide(L)'
;MKLDFIKTIIAVAVSCLIAYGFYTLNTGDYKELLTVGSLIFLIPTLALTVGVTFHLPRTTSLIKTVSALFFGLAIISNLAFSLIGFKEPALYIIVCGVLFLIYSLITYSVSKAQQ
;
A
#
# COMPACT_ATOMS: atom_id res chain seq x y z
N MET A 1 -4.59 -15.24 13.26
CA MET A 1 -5.09 -13.95 12.73
C MET A 1 -6.54 -14.14 12.35
N LYS A 2 -7.37 -13.11 12.46
CA LYS A 2 -8.77 -13.12 12.02
C LYS A 2 -8.90 -12.11 10.88
N LEU A 3 -9.34 -12.58 9.73
CA LEU A 3 -9.55 -11.75 8.54
C LEU A 3 -11.04 -11.47 8.42
N ASP A 4 -11.38 -10.19 8.35
CA ASP A 4 -12.73 -9.70 8.13
C ASP A 4 -12.94 -9.53 6.62
N PHE A 5 -13.61 -10.50 6.01
CA PHE A 5 -13.78 -10.57 4.56
C PHE A 5 -14.44 -9.30 4.00
N ILE A 6 -15.45 -8.76 4.68
CA ILE A 6 -16.17 -7.57 4.21
C ILE A 6 -15.22 -6.37 4.17
N LYS A 7 -14.47 -6.14 5.25
CA LYS A 7 -13.49 -5.04 5.32
C LYS A 7 -12.37 -5.20 4.30
N THR A 8 -11.96 -6.43 4.03
CA THR A 8 -10.89 -6.72 3.07
C THR A 8 -11.35 -6.46 1.63
N ILE A 9 -12.61 -6.81 1.28
CA ILE A 9 -13.22 -6.49 -0.02
C ILE A 9 -13.33 -4.97 -0.19
N ILE A 10 -13.78 -4.24 0.84
CA ILE A 10 -13.84 -2.77 0.82
C ILE A 10 -12.45 -2.18 0.61
N ALA A 11 -11.42 -2.71 1.29
CA ALA A 11 -10.05 -2.26 1.10
C ALA A 11 -9.59 -2.42 -0.36
N VAL A 12 -9.81 -3.59 -0.96
CA VAL A 12 -9.48 -3.82 -2.38
C VAL A 12 -10.23 -2.84 -3.29
N ALA A 13 -11.53 -2.66 -3.08
CA ALA A 13 -12.34 -1.74 -3.90
C ALA A 13 -11.84 -0.29 -3.82
N VAL A 14 -11.51 0.19 -2.62
CA VAL A 14 -10.94 1.53 -2.41
C VAL A 14 -9.57 1.66 -3.08
N SER A 15 -8.70 0.65 -2.95
CA SER A 15 -7.40 0.64 -3.64
C SER A 15 -7.55 0.72 -5.16
N CYS A 16 -8.53 0.01 -5.74
CA CYS A 16 -8.85 0.09 -7.17
C CYS A 16 -9.32 1.49 -7.60
N LEU A 17 -10.17 2.13 -6.81
CA LEU A 17 -10.63 3.50 -7.10
C LEU A 17 -9.48 4.50 -7.06
N ILE A 18 -8.58 4.38 -6.08
CA ILE A 18 -7.39 5.26 -5.97
C ILE A 18 -6.45 5.03 -7.14
N ALA A 19 -6.17 3.77 -7.50
CA ALA A 19 -5.31 3.44 -8.62
C ALA A 19 -5.87 3.95 -9.96
N TYR A 20 -7.19 3.85 -10.16
CA TYR A 20 -7.86 4.47 -11.30
C TYR A 20 -7.68 5.99 -11.32
N GLY A 21 -7.73 6.65 -10.16
CA GLY A 21 -7.40 8.07 -10.04
C GLY A 21 -5.98 8.39 -10.50
N PHE A 22 -4.98 7.56 -10.17
CA PHE A 22 -3.62 7.75 -10.68
C PHE A 22 -3.50 7.50 -12.18
N TYR A 23 -4.24 6.52 -12.72
CA TYR A 23 -4.28 6.25 -14.15
C TYR A 23 -4.82 7.47 -14.94
N THR A 24 -5.88 8.11 -14.45
CA THR A 24 -6.49 9.26 -15.15
C THR A 24 -5.67 10.53 -15.04
N LEU A 25 -4.95 10.71 -13.94
CA LEU A 25 -4.07 11.88 -13.71
C LEU A 25 -2.74 11.77 -14.46
N ASN A 26 -2.26 10.56 -14.77
CA ASN A 26 -0.99 10.37 -15.45
C ASN A 26 -1.15 10.45 -16.97
N THR A 27 -0.48 11.41 -17.59
CA THR A 27 -0.41 11.58 -19.06
C THR A 27 0.83 10.94 -19.69
N GLY A 28 1.63 10.19 -18.92
CA GLY A 28 2.87 9.56 -19.38
C GLY A 28 2.66 8.19 -20.04
N ASP A 29 3.69 7.74 -20.75
CA ASP A 29 3.68 6.46 -21.48
C ASP A 29 3.58 5.24 -20.55
N TYR A 30 4.01 5.38 -19.29
CA TYR A 30 4.07 4.29 -18.29
C TYR A 30 2.93 4.31 -17.26
N LYS A 31 1.79 4.93 -17.60
CA LYS A 31 0.61 5.02 -16.72
C LYS A 31 0.09 3.67 -16.22
N GLU A 32 0.21 2.61 -17.04
CA GLU A 32 -0.22 1.26 -16.65
C GLU A 32 0.67 0.69 -15.54
N LEU A 33 1.99 0.87 -15.67
CA LEU A 33 2.96 0.43 -14.66
C LEU A 33 2.73 1.14 -13.32
N LEU A 34 2.48 2.45 -13.34
CA LEU A 34 2.13 3.23 -12.14
C LEU A 34 0.84 2.70 -11.49
N THR A 35 -0.15 2.37 -12.30
CA THR A 35 -1.45 1.87 -11.82
C THR A 35 -1.30 0.51 -11.16
N VAL A 36 -0.63 -0.43 -11.82
CA VAL A 36 -0.40 -1.78 -11.27
C VAL A 36 0.53 -1.74 -10.05
N GLY A 37 1.60 -0.95 -10.11
CA GLY A 37 2.54 -0.78 -8.99
C GLY A 37 1.86 -0.18 -7.76
N SER A 38 1.02 0.84 -7.95
CA SER A 38 0.25 1.44 -6.86
C SER A 38 -0.75 0.46 -6.25
N LEU A 39 -1.43 -0.37 -7.04
CA LEU A 39 -2.34 -1.42 -6.54
C LEU A 39 -1.63 -2.43 -5.65
N ILE A 40 -0.47 -2.93 -6.09
CA ILE A 40 0.32 -3.91 -5.34
C ILE A 40 0.73 -3.37 -3.97
N PHE A 41 0.93 -2.06 -3.84
CA PHE A 41 1.25 -1.43 -2.56
C PHE A 41 -0.01 -1.11 -1.73
N LEU A 42 -1.05 -0.57 -2.35
CA LEU A 42 -2.25 -0.07 -1.66
C LEU A 42 -3.11 -1.19 -1.08
N ILE A 43 -3.29 -2.30 -1.80
CA ILE A 43 -4.13 -3.42 -1.36
C ILE A 43 -3.66 -4.00 -0.02
N PRO A 44 -2.41 -4.50 0.12
CA PRO A 44 -1.96 -5.12 1.35
C PRO A 44 -1.89 -4.12 2.52
N THR A 45 -1.48 -2.88 2.27
CA THR A 45 -1.43 -1.84 3.31
C THR A 45 -2.81 -1.49 3.85
N LEU A 46 -3.83 -1.33 2.99
CA LEU A 46 -5.19 -1.03 3.42
C LEU A 46 -5.88 -2.26 4.04
N ALA A 47 -5.64 -3.46 3.48
CA ALA A 47 -6.15 -4.71 4.02
C ALA A 47 -5.63 -4.98 5.44
N LEU A 48 -4.34 -4.76 5.71
CA LEU A 48 -3.77 -4.91 7.06
C LEU A 48 -4.24 -3.81 8.02
N THR A 49 -4.56 -2.62 7.51
CA THR A 49 -5.10 -1.51 8.32
C THR A 49 -6.52 -1.79 8.82
N VAL A 50 -7.39 -2.33 7.96
CA VAL A 50 -8.84 -2.42 8.27
C VAL A 50 -9.34 -3.86 8.39
N GLY A 51 -8.85 -4.77 7.55
CA GLY A 51 -9.36 -6.13 7.40
C GLY A 51 -8.76 -7.17 8.34
N VAL A 52 -7.57 -6.93 8.90
CA VAL A 52 -6.87 -7.93 9.72
C VAL A 52 -6.89 -7.57 11.19
N THR A 53 -7.19 -8.57 12.03
CA THR A 53 -7.11 -8.49 13.48
C THR A 53 -6.22 -9.62 14.01
N PHE A 54 -5.28 -9.29 14.90
CA PHE A 54 -4.35 -10.24 15.51
C PHE A 54 -4.89 -10.71 16.88
N HIS A 55 -4.30 -11.78 17.42
CA HIS A 55 -4.74 -12.34 18.69
C HIS A 55 -4.45 -11.40 19.87
N LEU A 56 -3.28 -10.73 19.85
CA LEU A 56 -2.95 -9.70 20.81
C LEU A 56 -3.46 -8.32 20.33
N PRO A 57 -4.15 -7.55 21.20
CA PRO A 57 -4.64 -6.21 20.86
C PRO A 57 -3.51 -5.24 20.51
N ARG A 58 -2.37 -5.36 21.20
CA ARG A 58 -1.19 -4.50 20.99
C ARG A 58 -0.55 -4.73 19.62
N THR A 59 -0.36 -5.98 19.20
CA THR A 59 0.12 -6.32 17.85
C THR A 59 -0.82 -5.74 16.80
N THR A 60 -2.14 -5.88 17.01
CA THR A 60 -3.15 -5.35 16.09
C THR A 60 -3.02 -3.84 15.94
N SER A 61 -2.95 -3.10 17.05
CA SER A 61 -2.85 -1.64 16.99
C SER A 61 -1.58 -1.19 16.29
N LEU A 62 -0.43 -1.82 16.58
CA LEU A 62 0.84 -1.47 15.96
C LEU A 62 0.83 -1.72 14.45
N ILE A 63 0.40 -2.91 14.02
CA ILE A 63 0.34 -3.24 12.59
C ILE A 63 -0.63 -2.32 11.86
N LYS A 64 -1.77 -1.97 12.47
CA LYS A 64 -2.71 -1.00 11.87
C LYS A 64 -2.10 0.39 11.73
N THR A 65 -1.42 0.89 12.75
CA THR A 65 -0.77 2.21 12.69
C THR A 65 0.34 2.24 11.64
N VAL A 66 1.22 1.24 11.60
CA VAL A 66 2.28 1.13 10.60
C VAL A 66 1.69 1.02 9.20
N SER A 67 0.65 0.21 9.02
CA SER A 67 0.00 0.04 7.72
C SER A 67 -0.70 1.31 7.25
N ALA A 68 -1.36 2.04 8.13
CA ALA A 68 -1.98 3.34 7.82
C ALA A 68 -0.92 4.38 7.41
N LEU A 69 0.22 4.42 8.11
CA LEU A 69 1.33 5.31 7.77
C LEU A 69 1.89 5.00 6.38
N PHE A 70 2.17 3.73 6.10
CA PHE A 70 2.69 3.30 4.80
C PHE A 70 1.66 3.43 3.66
N PHE A 71 0.37 3.27 3.95
CA PHE A 71 -0.70 3.57 3.00
C PHE A 71 -0.71 5.05 2.62
N GLY A 72 -0.60 5.96 3.60
CA GLY A 72 -0.47 7.39 3.36
C GLY A 72 0.77 7.74 2.53
N LEU A 73 1.92 7.16 2.88
CA LEU A 73 3.16 7.32 2.11
C LEU A 73 3.00 6.80 0.68
N ALA A 74 2.36 5.64 0.48
CA ALA A 74 2.10 5.09 -0.84
C ALA A 74 1.24 6.03 -1.69
N ILE A 75 0.19 6.64 -1.13
CA ILE A 75 -0.62 7.64 -1.84
C ILE A 75 0.23 8.84 -2.25
N ILE A 76 0.99 9.42 -1.31
CA ILE A 76 1.81 10.61 -1.56
C ILE A 76 2.87 10.32 -2.63
N SER A 77 3.58 9.21 -2.52
CA SER A 77 4.60 8.81 -3.49
C SER A 77 3.99 8.57 -4.87
N ASN A 78 2.93 7.77 -4.99
CA ASN A 78 2.30 7.48 -6.28
C ASN A 78 1.67 8.73 -6.91
N LEU A 79 1.10 9.64 -6.10
CA LEU A 79 0.60 10.92 -6.59
C LEU A 79 1.73 11.81 -7.12
N ALA A 80 2.86 11.91 -6.40
CA ALA A 80 4.01 12.67 -6.87
C ALA A 80 4.55 12.12 -8.21
N PHE A 81 4.69 10.80 -8.32
CA PHE A 81 5.09 10.15 -9.57
C PHE A 81 4.04 10.34 -10.69
N SER A 82 2.75 10.36 -10.35
CA SER A 82 1.67 10.61 -11.30
C SER A 82 1.75 12.01 -11.90
N LEU A 83 2.08 13.02 -11.08
CA LEU A 83 2.09 14.45 -11.48
C LEU A 83 3.39 14.87 -12.16
N ILE A 84 4.54 14.36 -11.72
CA ILE A 84 5.85 14.74 -12.25
C ILE A 84 6.05 14.18 -13.66
N GLY A 85 5.52 12.99 -13.96
CA GLY A 85 5.73 12.31 -15.23
C GLY A 85 7.20 11.89 -15.41
N PHE A 86 7.48 10.59 -15.28
CA PHE A 86 8.84 10.06 -15.38
C PHE A 86 9.07 9.42 -16.76
N LYS A 87 10.21 9.72 -17.38
CA LYS A 87 10.65 9.11 -18.65
C LYS A 87 11.25 7.71 -18.46
N GLU A 88 11.80 7.44 -17.28
CA GLU A 88 12.41 6.16 -16.94
C GLU A 88 11.65 5.50 -15.78
N PRO A 89 11.04 4.32 -15.98
CA PRO A 89 10.27 3.64 -14.95
C PRO A 89 11.12 3.02 -13.83
N ALA A 90 12.44 2.90 -14.02
CA ALA A 90 13.33 2.22 -13.09
C ALA A 90 13.33 2.88 -11.70
N LEU A 91 13.34 4.22 -11.63
CA LEU A 91 13.33 4.95 -10.37
C LEU A 91 12.05 4.70 -9.56
N TYR A 92 10.90 4.67 -10.24
CA TYR A 92 9.61 4.37 -9.62
C TYR A 92 9.62 2.98 -8.98
N ILE A 93 10.06 1.95 -9.72
CA ILE A 93 10.09 0.57 -9.25
C ILE A 93 11.01 0.43 -8.03
N ILE A 94 12.19 1.04 -8.07
CA ILE A 94 13.16 0.95 -6.97
C ILE A 94 12.60 1.64 -5.72
N VAL A 95 12.09 2.87 -5.84
CA VAL A 95 11.60 3.63 -4.69
C VAL A 95 10.37 2.96 -4.05
N CYS A 96 9.35 2.63 -4.86
CA CYS A 96 8.14 1.99 -4.36
C CYS A 96 8.41 0.55 -3.87
N GLY A 97 9.28 -0.19 -4.56
CA GLY A 97 9.66 -1.54 -4.19
C GLY A 97 10.40 -1.60 -2.87
N VAL A 98 11.40 -0.73 -2.67
CA VAL A 98 12.14 -0.66 -1.39
C VAL A 98 11.21 -0.25 -0.24
N LEU A 99 10.34 0.76 -0.45
CA LEU A 99 9.35 1.14 0.56
C LEU A 99 8.42 -0.02 0.94
N PHE A 100 7.97 -0.80 -0.05
CA PHE A 100 7.12 -1.96 0.18
C PHE A 100 7.85 -3.10 0.92
N LEU A 101 9.13 -3.33 0.61
CA LEU A 101 9.96 -4.31 1.31
C LEU A 101 10.21 -3.91 2.77
N ILE A 102 10.48 -2.63 3.04
CA ILE A 102 10.63 -2.10 4.40
C ILE A 102 9.32 -2.30 5.18
N TYR A 103 8.19 -1.95 4.58
CA TYR A 103 6.86 -2.19 5.18
C TYR A 103 6.64 -3.66 5.55
N SER A 104 6.94 -4.56 4.60
CA SER A 104 6.80 -6.00 4.80
C SER A 104 7.70 -6.52 5.92
N LEU A 105 8.93 -6.01 6.03
CA LEU A 105 9.86 -6.39 7.08
C LEU A 105 9.43 -5.89 8.47
N ILE A 106 8.89 -4.66 8.56
CA ILE A 106 8.38 -4.11 9.82
C ILE A 106 7.16 -4.90 10.28
N THR A 107 6.19 -5.12 9.40
CA THR A 107 4.97 -5.87 9.75
C THR A 107 5.29 -7.31 10.15
N TYR A 108 6.20 -7.98 9.45
CA TYR A 108 6.72 -9.29 9.84
C TYR A 108 7.39 -9.28 11.22
N SER A 109 8.26 -8.30 11.48
CA SER A 109 8.97 -8.19 12.76
C SER A 109 8.01 -7.97 13.93
N VAL A 110 7.01 -7.09 13.77
CA VAL A 110 5.97 -6.85 14.79
C VAL A 110 5.12 -8.10 15.02
N SER A 111 4.73 -8.80 13.95
CA SER A 111 3.95 -10.03 14.06
C SER A 111 4.74 -11.17 14.72
N LYS A 112 6.05 -11.26 14.48
CA LYS A 112 6.92 -12.30 15.07
C LYS A 112 7.23 -12.03 16.54
N ALA A 113 7.38 -10.77 16.92
CA ALA A 113 7.68 -10.38 18.29
C ALA A 113 6.52 -10.62 19.28
N GLN A 114 5.32 -10.99 18.78
CA GLN A 114 4.11 -11.22 19.58
C GLN A 114 3.84 -10.10 20.62
N GLN A 115 4.17 -8.85 20.29
CA GLN A 115 3.95 -7.71 21.17
C GLN A 115 2.47 -7.43 21.39
#